data_AF-A0A2D5YU35-F1
#
_entry.id   AF-A0A2D5YU35-F1
#
_cell.length_a   1.000
_cell.length_b   1.000
_cell.length_c   1.000
_cell.angle_alpha   90.00
_cell.angle_beta   90.00
_cell.angle_gamma   90.00
#
_symmetry.space_group_name_H-M   'P 1'
#
loop_
_entity.id
_entity.type
_entity.pdbx_description
1 polymer ?
#
loop_
_entity_poly.entity_id
_entity_poly.type
_entity_poly.pdbx_seq_one_letter_code
_entity_poly.pdbx_strand_id
1 'polypeptide(L)'
;TFDAAILSLVLHHLADPAAAIREAARTLQPGGRLLIIDMLKHDRRQYTQEMGHVWLGFQPQQITQWCADAGLTDPNCRELPTDPNSRGPDLFAAVASKKSRKRRAKPATSNRR
;
A
#
# COMPACT_ATOMS: atom_id res chain seq x y z
N THR A 1 7.38 1.23 16.26
CA THR A 1 6.41 0.76 15.24
C THR A 1 5.28 1.75 15.17
N PHE A 2 4.58 1.84 14.04
CA PHE A 2 3.53 2.85 13.81
C PHE A 2 2.16 2.20 13.60
N ASP A 3 1.10 2.96 13.91
CA ASP A 3 -0.29 2.62 13.58
C ASP A 3 -0.57 2.67 12.07
N ALA A 4 0.09 3.61 11.38
CA ALA A 4 -0.07 3.79 9.96
C ALA A 4 1.24 4.19 9.28
N ALA A 5 1.35 3.87 8.00
CA ALA A 5 2.39 4.33 7.09
C ALA A 5 1.72 4.74 5.77
N ILE A 6 2.27 5.75 5.10
CA ILE A 6 1.71 6.30 3.86
C ILE A 6 2.81 6.37 2.80
N LEU A 7 2.50 5.85 1.62
CA LEU A 7 3.30 6.05 0.41
C LEU A 7 2.42 6.81 -0.58
N SER A 8 2.70 8.09 -0.79
CA SER A 8 1.88 8.96 -1.63
C SER A 8 2.72 9.53 -2.77
N LEU A 9 2.32 9.20 -4.00
CA LEU A 9 2.94 9.66 -5.25
C LEU A 9 4.47 9.50 -5.24
N VAL A 10 4.94 8.35 -4.76
CA VAL A 10 6.37 8.09 -4.58
C VAL A 10 6.82 6.81 -5.25
N LEU A 11 5.96 5.78 -5.37
CA LEU A 11 6.38 4.47 -5.84
C LEU A 11 6.87 4.51 -7.29
N HIS A 12 6.25 5.34 -8.14
CA HIS A 12 6.64 5.48 -9.53
C HIS A 12 8.04 6.07 -9.75
N HIS A 13 8.65 6.68 -8.74
CA HIS A 13 10.03 7.16 -8.78
C HIS A 13 11.05 6.11 -8.34
N LEU A 14 10.62 5.00 -7.73
CA LEU A 14 11.52 4.01 -7.14
C LEU A 14 11.87 2.90 -8.13
N ALA A 15 13.14 2.53 -8.19
CA ALA A 15 13.58 1.38 -9.00
C ALA A 15 12.97 0.05 -8.51
N ASP A 16 12.77 -0.11 -7.20
CA ASP A 16 12.10 -1.27 -6.59
C ASP A 16 10.94 -0.81 -5.67
N PRO A 17 9.73 -0.64 -6.22
CA PRO A 17 8.54 -0.29 -5.43
C PRO A 17 8.18 -1.35 -4.39
N ALA A 18 8.44 -2.63 -4.68
CA ALA A 18 8.12 -3.73 -3.78
C ALA A 18 8.99 -3.69 -2.52
N ALA A 19 10.27 -3.30 -2.64
CA ALA A 19 11.13 -3.05 -1.48
C ALA A 19 10.60 -1.94 -0.58
N ALA A 20 10.11 -0.84 -1.15
CA ALA A 20 9.53 0.25 -0.37
C ALA A 20 8.27 -0.19 0.40
N ILE A 21 7.40 -0.99 -0.24
CA ILE A 21 6.22 -1.56 0.42
C ILE A 21 6.63 -2.50 1.56
N ARG A 22 7.64 -3.36 1.35
CA ARG A 22 8.19 -4.24 2.41
C ARG A 22 8.73 -3.44 3.59
N GLU A 23 9.49 -2.38 3.34
CA GLU A 23 10.03 -1.52 4.41
C GLU A 23 8.92 -0.79 5.15
N ALA A 24 7.93 -0.24 4.45
CA ALA A 24 6.76 0.37 5.09
C ALA A 24 6.03 -0.64 5.99
N ALA A 25 5.77 -1.85 5.49
CA ALA A 25 5.15 -2.94 6.25
C ALA A 25 5.96 -3.34 7.49
N ARG A 26 7.30 -3.33 7.42
CA ARG A 26 8.19 -3.62 8.56
C ARG A 26 7.96 -2.66 9.72
N THR A 27 7.76 -1.37 9.43
CA THR A 27 7.58 -0.33 10.46
C THR A 27 6.24 -0.37 11.18
N LEU A 28 5.21 -0.98 10.58
CA LEU A 28 3.88 -1.08 11.17
C LEU A 28 3.86 -2.01 12.38
N GLN A 29 3.03 -1.67 13.37
CA GLN A 29 2.68 -2.60 14.44
C GLN A 29 1.66 -3.65 13.96
N PRO A 30 1.49 -4.80 14.64
CA PRO A 30 0.39 -5.71 14.34
C PRO A 30 -0.96 -4.99 14.38
N GLY A 31 -1.77 -5.12 13.33
CA GLY A 31 -3.01 -4.37 13.15
C GLY A 31 -2.86 -2.97 12.53
N GLY A 32 -1.63 -2.46 12.38
CA GLY A 32 -1.36 -1.20 11.68
C GLY A 32 -1.62 -1.29 10.18
N ARG A 33 -1.80 -0.14 9.53
CA ARG A 33 -2.25 -0.06 8.13
C ARG A 33 -1.26 0.67 7.22
N LEU A 34 -1.09 0.17 6.01
CA LEU A 34 -0.40 0.87 4.93
C LEU A 34 -1.43 1.48 3.99
N LEU A 35 -1.31 2.78 3.71
CA LEU A 35 -2.02 3.47 2.62
C LEU A 35 -1.03 3.75 1.49
N ILE A 36 -1.39 3.37 0.27
CA ILE A 36 -0.67 3.69 -0.95
C ILE A 36 -1.59 4.54 -1.82
N ILE A 37 -1.11 5.68 -2.27
CA ILE A 37 -1.79 6.50 -3.27
C ILE A 37 -0.80 6.71 -4.41
N ASP A 38 -1.10 6.19 -5.60
CA ASP A 38 -0.25 6.37 -6.76
C ASP A 38 -1.07 6.33 -8.06
N MET A 39 -0.40 6.51 -9.19
CA MET A 39 -1.05 6.55 -10.51
C MET A 39 -1.44 5.16 -10.99
N LEU A 40 -2.62 5.06 -11.59
CA LEU A 40 -2.99 3.93 -12.42
C LEU A 40 -2.08 3.88 -13.65
N LYS A 41 -1.87 2.67 -14.18
CA LYS A 41 -1.04 2.47 -15.38
C LYS A 41 -1.56 3.35 -16.52
N HIS A 42 -0.64 4.07 -17.17
CA HIS A 42 -0.94 5.00 -18.24
C HIS A 42 0.16 5.06 -19.30
N ASP A 43 -0.09 5.81 -20.36
CA ASP A 43 0.73 5.77 -21.58
C ASP A 43 1.58 7.05 -21.76
N ARG A 44 1.53 7.97 -20.79
CA ARG A 44 2.18 9.29 -20.82
C ARG A 44 3.70 9.23 -20.63
N ARG A 45 4.41 8.80 -21.66
CA ARG A 45 5.87 8.60 -21.67
C ARG A 45 6.69 9.88 -21.38
N GLN A 46 6.14 11.06 -21.65
CA GLN A 46 6.81 12.34 -21.37
C GLN A 46 7.20 12.48 -19.89
N TYR A 47 6.44 11.88 -18.97
CA TYR A 47 6.73 11.94 -17.53
C TYR A 47 8.02 11.23 -17.12
N THR A 48 8.49 10.25 -17.90
CA THR A 48 9.80 9.62 -17.65
C THR A 48 10.94 10.60 -17.91
N GLN A 49 10.84 11.42 -18.97
CA GLN A 49 11.90 12.35 -19.35
C GLN A 49 11.86 13.66 -18.56
N GLU A 50 10.65 14.17 -18.30
CA GLU A 50 10.45 15.50 -17.71
C GLU A 50 10.32 15.47 -16.18
N MET A 51 9.82 14.38 -15.62
CA MET A 51 9.46 14.27 -14.19
C MET A 51 10.18 13.14 -13.46
N GLY A 52 11.06 12.39 -14.13
CA GLY A 52 11.84 11.32 -13.51
C GLY A 52 11.03 10.06 -13.16
N HIS A 53 9.87 9.86 -13.78
CA HIS A 53 9.07 8.66 -13.55
C HIS A 53 9.79 7.41 -14.07
N VAL A 54 10.11 6.49 -13.18
CA VAL A 54 10.64 5.16 -13.51
C VAL A 54 9.51 4.23 -13.98
N TRP A 55 8.32 4.40 -13.41
CA TRP A 55 7.11 3.66 -13.76
C TRP A 55 6.03 4.59 -14.29
N LEU A 56 5.29 4.13 -15.31
CA LEU A 56 4.13 4.85 -15.85
C LEU A 56 2.85 4.40 -15.15
N GLY A 57 2.85 4.48 -13.82
CA GLY A 57 1.78 3.99 -12.95
C GLY A 57 1.73 2.47 -12.81
N PHE A 58 0.72 1.98 -12.10
CA PHE A 58 0.61 0.60 -11.66
C PHE A 58 -0.77 0.00 -11.95
N GLN A 59 -0.81 -1.33 -12.11
CA GLN A 59 -2.06 -2.08 -12.12
C GLN A 59 -2.48 -2.42 -10.68
N PRO A 60 -3.77 -2.34 -10.31
CA PRO A 60 -4.25 -2.68 -8.96
C PRO A 60 -3.80 -4.07 -8.47
N GLN A 61 -3.75 -5.05 -9.37
CA GLN A 61 -3.33 -6.43 -9.08
C GLN A 61 -1.85 -6.51 -8.69
N GLN A 62 -0.99 -5.67 -9.29
CA GLN A 62 0.43 -5.61 -8.97
C GLN A 62 0.65 -5.08 -7.55
N ILE A 63 -0.04 -4.00 -7.18
CA ILE A 63 0.01 -3.43 -5.82
C ILE A 63 -0.53 -4.42 -4.80
N THR A 64 -1.62 -5.10 -5.13
CA THR A 64 -2.22 -6.15 -4.30
C THR A 64 -1.23 -7.29 -4.04
N GLN A 65 -0.53 -7.75 -5.08
CA GLN A 65 0.47 -8.81 -4.96
C GLN A 65 1.65 -8.38 -4.09
N TRP A 66 2.21 -7.19 -4.31
CA TRP A 66 3.33 -6.69 -3.50
C TRP A 66 2.96 -6.47 -2.03
N CYS A 67 1.72 -6.05 -1.75
CA CYS A 67 1.22 -6.01 -0.37
C CYS A 67 1.22 -7.40 0.28
N ALA A 68 0.73 -8.41 -0.45
CA ALA A 68 0.70 -9.79 0.04
C ALA A 68 2.11 -10.34 0.28
N ASP A 69 3.04 -10.11 -0.65
CA ASP A 69 4.45 -10.52 -0.55
C ASP A 69 5.16 -9.84 0.63
N ALA A 70 4.73 -8.62 1.00
CA ALA A 70 5.20 -7.89 2.18
C ALA A 70 4.57 -8.38 3.50
N GLY A 71 3.71 -9.41 3.46
CA GLY A 71 3.02 -9.95 4.64
C GLY A 71 1.86 -9.08 5.15
N LEU A 72 1.37 -8.14 4.32
CA LEU A 72 0.14 -7.41 4.58
C LEU A 72 -1.06 -8.26 4.13
N THR A 73 -2.20 -8.04 4.77
CA THR A 73 -3.46 -8.75 4.52
C THR A 73 -4.54 -7.79 4.07
N ASP A 74 -5.56 -8.36 3.44
CA ASP A 74 -6.77 -7.66 2.99
C ASP A 74 -6.50 -6.41 2.14
N PRO A 75 -5.59 -6.46 1.14
CA PRO A 75 -5.35 -5.34 0.25
C PRO A 75 -6.65 -4.97 -0.49
N ASN A 76 -7.09 -3.73 -0.30
CA ASN A 76 -8.22 -3.14 -1.01
C ASN A 76 -7.71 -1.98 -1.85
N CYS A 77 -7.61 -2.19 -3.17
CA CYS A 77 -7.23 -1.16 -4.13
C CYS A 77 -8.49 -0.63 -4.81
N ARG A 78 -8.67 0.70 -4.81
CA ARG A 78 -9.76 1.39 -5.50
C ARG A 78 -9.24 2.55 -6.31
N GLU A 79 -9.82 2.76 -7.47
CA GLU A 79 -9.63 3.99 -8.24
C GLU A 79 -10.24 5.17 -7.48
N LEU A 80 -9.58 6.33 -7.55
CA LEU A 80 -10.06 7.57 -6.97
C LEU A 80 -10.83 8.36 -8.03
N PRO A 81 -11.93 9.04 -7.65
CA PRO A 81 -12.65 9.90 -8.57
C PRO A 81 -11.74 10.99 -9.14
N THR A 82 -11.73 11.13 -10.46
CA THR A 82 -10.96 12.17 -11.16
C THR A 82 -11.92 13.23 -11.72
N ASP A 83 -11.55 14.51 -11.59
CA ASP A 83 -12.24 15.59 -12.31
C ASP A 83 -12.04 15.40 -13.83
N PRO A 84 -13.09 15.45 -14.66
CA PRO A 84 -12.97 15.35 -16.12
C PRO A 84 -11.98 16.35 -16.75
N ASN A 85 -11.72 17.48 -16.09
CA ASN A 85 -10.77 18.51 -16.52
C ASN A 85 -9.35 18.29 -15.97
N SER A 86 -9.14 17.23 -15.19
CA SER A 86 -7.81 16.92 -14.66
C SER A 86 -6.86 16.58 -15.80
N ARG A 87 -5.69 17.21 -15.76
CA ARG A 87 -4.61 16.96 -16.72
C ARG A 87 -3.61 15.94 -16.21
N GLY A 88 -3.86 15.26 -15.09
CA GLY A 88 -3.02 14.18 -14.55
C GLY A 88 -3.48 12.78 -14.99
N PRO A 89 -2.70 11.72 -14.74
CA PRO A 89 -3.20 10.36 -14.80
C PRO A 89 -4.17 10.09 -13.66
N ASP A 90 -5.07 9.12 -13.87
CA ASP A 90 -5.96 8.66 -12.81
C ASP A 90 -5.16 8.05 -11.65
N LEU A 91 -5.70 8.21 -10.45
CA LEU A 91 -5.07 7.75 -9.22
C LEU A 91 -5.83 6.58 -8.62
N PHE A 92 -5.14 5.76 -7.85
CA PHE A 92 -5.77 4.77 -6.98
C PHE A 92 -5.38 5.03 -5.52
N ALA A 93 -6.19 4.50 -4.60
CA ALA A 93 -5.83 4.30 -3.20
C ALA A 93 -5.88 2.80 -2.87
N ALA A 94 -4.80 2.26 -2.32
CA ALA A 94 -4.74 0.92 -1.79
C ALA A 94 -4.51 0.94 -0.27
N VAL A 95 -5.31 0.18 0.47
CA VAL A 95 -5.13 -0.01 1.91
C VAL A 95 -4.91 -1.48 2.20
N ALA A 96 -3.89 -1.80 2.99
CA ALA A 96 -3.61 -3.16 3.47
C ALA A 96 -3.21 -3.12 4.95
N SER A 97 -3.43 -4.23 5.67
CA SER A 97 -3.21 -4.30 7.13
C SER A 97 -2.09 -5.26 7.49
N LYS A 98 -1.27 -4.93 8.49
CA LYS A 98 -0.33 -5.90 9.05
C LYS A 98 -1.08 -6.89 9.92
N LYS A 99 -0.88 -8.19 9.68
CA LYS A 99 -1.55 -9.26 10.42
C LYS A 99 -1.45 -9.04 11.94
N SER A 100 -2.60 -8.96 12.61
CA SER A 100 -2.64 -8.86 14.07
C SER A 100 -2.17 -10.18 14.69
N ARG A 101 -1.39 -10.11 15.77
CA ARG A 101 -1.10 -11.30 16.58
C ARG A 101 -2.41 -11.75 17.21
N LYS A 102 -2.83 -13.01 17.01
CA LYS A 102 -3.94 -13.59 17.78
C LYS A 102 -3.66 -13.32 19.26
N ARG A 103 -4.58 -12.63 19.95
CA ARG A 103 -4.51 -12.50 21.42
C ARG A 103 -4.45 -13.93 21.97
N ARG A 104 -3.38 -14.28 22.69
CA ARG A 104 -3.37 -15.50 23.51
C ARG A 104 -4.59 -15.41 24.44
N ALA A 105 -5.47 -16.40 24.38
CA ALA A 105 -6.58 -16.51 25.33
C ALA A 105 -6.00 -16.52 26.74
N LYS A 106 -6.57 -15.72 27.64
CA LYS A 106 -6.23 -15.76 29.07
C LYS A 106 -6.58 -17.16 29.58
N PRO A 107 -5.72 -17.86 30.34
CA PRO A 107 -6.09 -19.14 30.95
C PRO A 107 -7.32 -18.90 31.81
N ALA A 108 -8.34 -19.75 31.67
CA ALA A 108 -9.51 -19.71 32.53
C ALA A 108 -9.02 -19.92 33.97
N THR A 109 -9.20 -18.91 34.83
CA THR A 109 -9.02 -19.06 36.27
C THR A 109 -10.05 -20.08 36.75
N SER A 110 -9.57 -21.31 37.00
CA SER A 110 -10.31 -22.36 37.69
C SER A 110 -10.70 -21.85 39.07
N ASN A 111 -11.96 -21.46 39.22
CA ASN A 111 -12.53 -21.15 40.52
C ASN A 111 -13.05 -22.46 41.10
N ARG A 112 -12.21 -23.18 41.86
CA ARG A 112 -12.68 -24.19 42.81
C ARG A 112 -12.98 -23.48 44.13
N ARG A 113 -14.26 -23.29 44.43
CA ARG A 113 -14.81 -23.29 45.79
C ARG A 113 -16.22 -23.83 45.73
#